data_AF-A0A0Q7SEM2-F1
#
_entry.id   AF-A0A0Q7SEM2-F1
#
_cell.length_a   1.000
_cell.length_b   1.000
_cell.length_c   1.000
_cell.angle_alpha   90.00
_cell.angle_beta   90.00
_cell.angle_gamma   90.00
#
_symmetry.space_group_name_H-M   'P 1'
#
loop_
_entity.id
_entity.type
_entity.pdbx_description
1 polymer ?
#
loop_
_entity_poly.entity_id
_entity_poly.type
_entity_poly.pdbx_seq_one_letter_code
_entity_poly.pdbx_strand_id
1 'polypeptide(L)'
;MKHVGLSLGLCLALSSAWAQQVWKCETEGRVRFSDKPCPGSGQPVSERSLQPNVVDGIKPETVRAALGASAASAVDAPAQAPVGNVCPGDDEIRGMETRGNSTTLGDEERQFLQDEVRRAWQCRKGQGRYTDADWAISRQAQARQTNTGDRDRRDARLRAEAMHSAADPDEGDRIARRRIAEERLRQRQQQQLLPQGFVQRGNPRGQNAASSPTP
;
A
#
# COMPACT_ATOMS: atom_id res chain seq x y z
N MET A 1 -32.55 -11.89 59.20
CA MET A 1 -31.36 -12.52 58.58
C MET A 1 -31.29 -12.05 57.13
N LYS A 2 -30.13 -11.50 56.72
CA LYS A 2 -29.49 -11.60 55.38
C LYS A 2 -30.43 -11.34 54.18
N HIS A 3 -30.35 -10.24 53.43
CA HIS A 3 -29.27 -9.92 52.51
C HIS A 3 -29.25 -8.41 52.22
N VAL A 4 -28.40 -7.66 52.93
CA VAL A 4 -27.95 -6.31 52.53
C VAL A 4 -26.46 -6.45 52.37
N GLY A 5 -25.94 -6.44 51.14
CA GLY A 5 -24.51 -6.55 50.90
C GLY A 5 -24.15 -7.34 49.66
N LEU A 6 -24.58 -6.89 48.49
CA LEU A 6 -24.01 -7.36 47.23
C LEU A 6 -24.24 -6.35 46.09
N SER A 7 -23.91 -5.07 46.34
CA SER A 7 -23.92 -4.04 45.29
C SER A 7 -22.81 -2.98 45.46
N LEU A 8 -21.78 -3.27 46.26
CA LEU A 8 -20.68 -2.34 46.55
C LEU A 8 -19.31 -2.88 46.09
N GLY A 9 -19.28 -3.60 44.96
CA GLY A 9 -18.07 -4.27 44.46
C GLY A 9 -17.78 -4.05 42.97
N LEU A 10 -18.40 -3.06 42.33
CA LEU A 10 -18.29 -2.84 40.87
C LEU A 10 -17.75 -1.45 40.48
N CYS A 11 -17.18 -0.68 41.41
CA CYS A 11 -16.71 0.69 41.15
C CYS A 11 -15.19 0.91 41.31
N LEU A 12 -14.36 -0.13 41.47
CA LEU A 12 -12.92 0.03 41.76
C LEU A 12 -11.96 -0.37 40.63
N ALA A 13 -12.45 -0.66 39.42
CA ALA A 13 -11.60 -1.04 38.27
C ALA A 13 -11.39 0.09 37.24
N LEU A 14 -11.71 1.34 37.58
CA LEU A 14 -11.45 2.52 36.74
C LEU A 14 -10.53 3.49 37.49
N SER A 15 -9.21 3.28 37.50
CA SER A 15 -8.20 4.35 37.72
C SER A 15 -6.77 3.81 37.76
N SER A 16 -6.14 3.66 36.60
CA SER A 16 -4.68 3.84 36.46
C SER A 16 -4.28 4.00 34.99
N ALA A 17 -4.90 4.97 34.30
CA ALA A 17 -4.23 5.60 33.18
C ALA A 17 -3.19 6.56 33.77
N TRP A 18 -2.02 6.04 34.13
CA TRP A 18 -0.89 6.90 34.46
C TRP A 18 -0.49 7.64 33.19
N ALA A 19 -0.71 8.95 33.18
CA ALA A 19 -0.21 9.83 32.14
C ALA A 19 1.29 9.55 31.96
N GLN A 20 1.67 9.06 30.78
CA GLN A 20 3.07 8.84 30.42
C GLN A 20 3.72 10.22 30.32
N GLN A 21 4.33 10.65 31.42
CA GLN A 21 4.99 11.94 31.49
C GLN A 21 6.35 11.83 30.79
N VAL A 22 6.46 12.48 29.63
CA VAL A 22 7.70 12.53 28.85
C VAL A 22 8.60 13.64 29.38
N TRP A 23 9.84 13.29 29.68
CA TRP A 23 10.87 14.20 30.17
C TRP A 23 11.81 14.60 29.06
N LYS A 24 12.15 15.89 29.00
CA LYS A 24 13.20 16.41 28.12
C LYS A 24 14.52 16.39 28.88
N CYS A 25 15.41 15.49 28.51
CA CYS A 25 16.76 15.38 29.06
C CYS A 25 17.76 16.02 28.10
N GLU A 26 18.71 16.78 28.62
CA GLU A 26 19.87 17.23 27.85
C GLU A 26 21.09 16.42 28.30
N THR A 27 21.58 15.55 27.43
CA THR A 27 22.78 14.73 27.68
C THR A 27 23.77 14.93 26.55
N GLU A 28 25.02 15.26 26.89
CA GLU A 28 26.10 15.46 25.91
C GLU A 28 25.79 16.51 24.82
N GLY A 29 25.11 17.60 25.20
CA GLY A 29 24.69 18.65 24.26
C GLY A 29 23.60 18.23 23.27
N ARG A 30 22.96 17.06 23.48
CA ARG A 30 21.83 16.58 22.69
C ARG A 30 20.59 16.42 23.56
N VAL A 31 19.47 16.90 23.04
CA VAL A 31 18.16 16.71 23.67
C VAL A 31 17.65 15.31 23.39
N ARG A 32 17.31 14.55 24.43
CA ARG A 32 16.64 13.25 24.37
C ARG A 32 15.35 13.27 25.17
N PHE A 33 14.32 12.63 24.64
CA PHE A 33 13.05 12.44 25.34
C PHE A 33 13.05 11.08 26.04
N SER A 34 12.62 11.05 27.30
CA SER A 34 12.64 9.86 28.14
C SER A 34 11.36 9.76 28.94
N ASP A 35 10.80 8.55 29.04
CA ASP A 35 9.64 8.27 29.90
C ASP A 35 10.02 8.18 31.39
N LYS A 36 11.31 8.33 31.70
CA LYS A 36 11.87 8.37 33.05
C LYS A 36 12.49 9.75 33.35
N PRO A 37 12.35 10.26 34.59
CA PRO A 37 12.94 11.53 34.99
C PRO A 37 14.46 11.53 34.80
N CYS A 38 14.98 12.63 34.28
CA CYS A 38 16.40 12.77 33.96
C CYS A 38 17.23 12.94 35.26
N PRO A 39 18.36 12.24 35.41
CA PRO A 39 19.25 12.44 36.54
C PRO A 39 19.99 13.79 36.40
N GLY A 40 19.48 14.83 37.05
CA GLY A 40 20.17 16.11 37.24
C GLY A 40 19.39 17.36 36.83
N SER A 41 18.69 17.36 35.70
CA SER A 41 18.02 18.58 35.17
C SER A 41 17.00 18.30 34.06
N GLY A 42 16.01 17.44 34.32
CA GLY A 42 14.90 17.21 33.39
C GLY A 42 13.77 18.22 33.60
N GLN A 43 13.37 18.94 32.56
CA GLN A 43 12.10 19.68 32.59
C GLN A 43 10.95 18.76 32.16
N PRO A 44 9.86 18.68 32.94
CA PRO A 44 8.67 17.94 32.50
C PRO A 44 8.08 18.64 31.29
N VAL A 45 7.86 17.91 30.20
CA VAL A 45 7.22 18.47 29.01
C VAL A 45 5.71 18.54 29.29
N SER A 46 5.14 19.74 29.26
CA SER A 46 3.70 19.92 29.45
C SER A 46 2.95 19.16 28.36
N GLU A 47 1.89 18.43 28.73
CA GLU A 47 1.07 17.57 27.87
C GLU A 47 0.59 18.27 26.57
N ARG A 48 0.46 19.61 26.61
CA ARG A 48 0.08 20.44 25.45
C ARG A 48 1.15 20.55 24.35
N SER A 49 2.39 20.16 24.62
CA SER A 49 3.50 20.18 23.64
C SER A 49 3.75 18.82 22.97
N LEU A 50 3.02 17.77 23.35
CA LEU A 50 2.91 16.57 22.54
C LEU A 50 1.80 16.79 21.52
N GLN A 51 2.02 17.71 20.57
CA GLN A 51 1.17 17.73 19.40
C GLN A 51 1.37 16.37 18.69
N PRO A 52 0.31 15.58 18.42
CA PRO A 52 0.41 14.51 17.45
C PRO A 52 0.95 15.13 16.17
N ASN A 53 1.79 14.45 15.40
CA ASN A 53 2.36 14.97 14.16
C ASN A 53 1.23 15.37 13.18
N VAL A 54 0.69 16.57 13.34
CA VAL A 54 -0.14 17.27 12.36
C VAL A 54 0.88 18.07 11.57
N VAL A 55 1.10 17.65 10.33
CA VAL A 55 1.85 18.44 9.36
C VAL A 55 1.00 19.67 9.07
N ASP A 56 1.10 20.68 9.91
CA ASP A 56 0.57 22.01 9.64
C ASP A 56 1.46 22.66 8.58
N GLY A 57 0.80 23.12 7.52
CA GLY A 57 1.40 23.45 6.23
C GLY A 57 2.59 24.40 6.31
N ILE A 58 3.76 23.89 5.97
CA ILE A 58 4.93 24.71 5.68
C ILE A 58 4.67 25.45 4.35
N LYS A 59 4.58 26.77 4.42
CA LYS A 59 4.62 27.65 3.24
C LYS A 59 5.91 27.36 2.46
N PRO A 60 5.85 27.19 1.12
CA PRO A 60 6.97 26.68 0.32
C PRO A 60 8.17 27.64 0.20
N GLU A 61 8.10 28.86 0.71
CA GLU A 61 9.18 29.85 0.54
C GLU A 61 10.32 29.71 1.57
N THR A 62 10.10 29.13 2.76
CA THR A 62 11.15 28.99 3.77
C THR A 62 12.03 27.74 3.60
N VAL A 63 11.58 26.73 2.84
CA VAL A 63 12.39 25.51 2.56
C VAL A 63 13.55 25.82 1.61
N ARG A 64 13.40 26.82 0.72
CA ARG A 64 14.44 27.16 -0.26
C ARG A 64 15.61 27.94 0.34
N ALA A 65 15.42 28.60 1.49
CA ALA A 65 16.47 29.36 2.16
C ALA A 65 17.31 28.53 3.15
N ALA A 66 16.79 27.40 3.65
CA ALA A 66 17.49 26.54 4.60
C ALA A 66 18.36 25.43 3.95
N LEU A 67 18.22 25.21 2.64
CA LEU A 67 18.98 24.18 1.89
C LEU A 67 20.15 24.77 1.06
N GLY A 68 20.56 26.00 1.37
CA GLY A 68 21.74 26.63 0.79
C GLY A 68 23.04 26.00 1.31
N ALA A 69 23.65 25.16 0.48
CA ALA A 69 25.06 24.76 0.48
C ALA A 69 25.62 24.09 1.76
N SER A 70 25.72 22.76 1.72
CA SER A 70 26.88 22.08 2.31
C SER A 70 27.26 20.86 1.47
N ALA A 71 28.51 20.90 1.04
CA ALA A 71 29.19 19.90 0.25
C ALA A 71 29.61 18.68 1.12
N ALA A 72 29.84 17.58 0.41
CA ALA A 72 30.65 16.42 0.76
C ALA A 72 30.14 15.46 1.85
N SER A 73 29.67 14.29 1.42
CA SER A 73 30.28 13.01 1.79
C SER A 73 30.00 11.97 0.71
N ALA A 74 31.07 11.61 -0.01
CA ALA A 74 31.10 10.48 -0.91
C ALA A 74 31.37 9.21 -0.09
N VAL A 75 30.37 8.32 0.02
CA VAL A 75 30.57 6.89 0.30
C VAL A 75 29.48 6.13 -0.45
N ASP A 76 29.93 5.26 -1.37
CA ASP A 76 29.20 4.34 -2.26
C ASP A 76 28.04 4.89 -3.10
N ALA A 77 28.36 5.15 -4.36
CA ALA A 77 27.39 5.47 -5.40
C ALA A 77 26.53 4.24 -5.76
N PRO A 78 25.20 4.28 -5.62
CA PRO A 78 24.34 3.37 -6.36
C PRO A 78 24.35 3.79 -7.83
N ALA A 79 24.38 2.80 -8.74
CA ALA A 79 24.36 2.96 -10.18
C ALA A 79 23.45 4.12 -10.62
N GLN A 80 24.07 5.17 -11.18
CA GLN A 80 23.35 6.31 -11.74
C GLN A 80 22.32 5.80 -12.76
N ALA A 81 21.05 6.13 -12.52
CA ALA A 81 20.00 5.92 -13.50
C ALA A 81 20.45 6.54 -14.84
N PRO A 82 20.20 5.86 -15.98
CA PRO A 82 20.60 6.38 -17.28
C PRO A 82 20.04 7.79 -17.47
N VAL A 83 20.86 8.68 -18.01
CA VAL A 83 20.57 10.11 -18.16
C VAL A 83 19.23 10.30 -18.89
N GLY A 84 18.17 10.57 -18.14
CA GLY A 84 16.80 10.71 -18.64
C GLY A 84 15.72 9.88 -17.92
N ASN A 85 16.09 8.87 -17.11
CA ASN A 85 15.13 8.11 -16.30
C ASN A 85 15.19 8.55 -14.83
N VAL A 86 14.07 9.05 -14.29
CA VAL A 86 13.97 9.42 -12.88
C VAL A 86 13.39 8.24 -12.11
N CYS A 87 14.10 7.79 -11.08
CA CYS A 87 13.71 6.61 -10.30
C CYS A 87 13.59 6.94 -8.80
N PRO A 88 12.67 6.28 -8.08
CA PRO A 88 12.58 6.40 -6.62
C PRO A 88 13.90 6.05 -5.94
N GLY A 89 14.22 6.78 -4.87
CA GLY A 89 15.40 6.53 -4.04
C GLY A 89 15.26 5.28 -3.15
N ASP A 90 16.36 4.83 -2.56
CA ASP A 90 16.40 3.63 -1.70
C ASP A 90 15.41 3.69 -0.53
N ASP A 91 15.31 4.85 0.13
CA ASP A 91 14.40 5.03 1.27
C ASP A 91 12.92 5.05 0.84
N GLU A 92 12.62 5.59 -0.35
CA GLU A 92 11.26 5.57 -0.92
C GLU A 92 10.86 4.12 -1.25
N ILE A 93 11.76 3.34 -1.84
CA ILE A 93 11.54 1.92 -2.14
C ILE A 93 11.31 1.11 -0.86
N ARG A 94 12.14 1.29 0.17
CA ARG A 94 11.96 0.62 1.47
C ARG A 94 10.62 0.99 2.12
N GLY A 95 10.19 2.25 1.98
CA GLY A 95 8.88 2.70 2.45
C GLY A 95 7.71 2.10 1.66
N MET A 96 7.87 1.86 0.36
CA MET A 96 6.90 1.11 -0.44
C MET A 96 6.85 -0.36 -0.04
N GLU A 97 7.99 -1.01 0.17
CA GLU A 97 8.09 -2.41 0.62
C GLU A 97 7.39 -2.63 1.97
N THR A 98 7.63 -1.73 2.92
CA THR A 98 6.99 -1.80 4.24
C THR A 98 5.47 -1.73 4.13
N ARG A 99 4.95 -0.81 3.30
CA ARG A 99 3.50 -0.67 3.08
C ARG A 99 2.93 -1.86 2.29
N GLY A 100 3.64 -2.35 1.28
CA GLY A 100 3.23 -3.50 0.48
C GLY A 100 3.18 -4.82 1.27
N ASN A 101 3.92 -4.90 2.37
CA ASN A 101 3.88 -6.02 3.32
C ASN A 101 2.90 -5.81 4.48
N SER A 102 2.11 -4.74 4.48
CA SER A 102 1.12 -4.49 5.52
C SER A 102 -0.02 -5.51 5.47
N THR A 103 -0.36 -6.09 6.61
CA THR A 103 -1.51 -6.99 6.77
C THR A 103 -2.85 -6.27 6.83
N THR A 104 -2.86 -4.95 6.98
CA THR A 104 -4.09 -4.14 7.05
C THR A 104 -4.67 -3.78 5.68
N LEU A 105 -3.93 -4.04 4.60
CA LEU A 105 -4.35 -3.77 3.22
C LEU A 105 -5.00 -5.02 2.61
N GLY A 106 -6.00 -4.79 1.75
CA GLY A 106 -6.59 -5.84 0.92
C GLY A 106 -5.60 -6.41 -0.10
N ASP A 107 -5.95 -7.56 -0.69
CA ASP A 107 -5.06 -8.27 -1.61
C ASP A 107 -4.73 -7.45 -2.86
N GLU A 108 -5.72 -6.73 -3.42
CA GLU A 108 -5.52 -5.86 -4.58
C GLU A 108 -4.60 -4.68 -4.25
N GLU A 109 -4.77 -4.05 -3.09
CA GLU A 109 -3.93 -2.96 -2.61
C GLU A 109 -2.48 -3.41 -2.39
N ARG A 110 -2.26 -4.57 -1.75
CA ARG A 110 -0.92 -5.12 -1.53
C ARG A 110 -0.24 -5.47 -2.85
N GLN A 111 -0.96 -6.14 -3.76
CA GLN A 111 -0.43 -6.50 -5.07
C GLN A 111 -0.01 -5.24 -5.86
N PHE A 112 -0.81 -4.17 -5.79
CA PHE A 112 -0.46 -2.90 -6.41
C PHE A 112 0.84 -2.31 -5.84
N LEU A 113 0.99 -2.27 -4.52
CA LEU A 113 2.21 -1.75 -3.89
C LEU A 113 3.44 -2.61 -4.19
N GLN A 114 3.30 -3.93 -4.24
CA GLN A 114 4.38 -4.83 -4.64
C GLN A 114 4.78 -4.63 -6.10
N ASP A 115 3.81 -4.39 -6.98
CA ASP A 115 4.07 -4.03 -8.37
C ASP A 115 4.82 -2.70 -8.48
N GLU A 116 4.47 -1.68 -7.67
CA GLU A 116 5.20 -0.41 -7.61
C GLU A 116 6.66 -0.58 -7.15
N VAL A 117 6.89 -1.39 -6.10
CA VAL A 117 8.25 -1.74 -5.65
C VAL A 117 9.05 -2.36 -6.78
N ARG A 118 8.48 -3.35 -7.47
CA ARG A 118 9.16 -4.00 -8.60
C ARG A 118 9.48 -2.99 -9.71
N ARG A 119 8.52 -2.15 -10.10
CA ARG A 119 8.72 -1.12 -11.14
C ARG A 119 9.82 -0.13 -10.74
N ALA A 120 9.87 0.27 -9.47
CA ALA A 120 10.93 1.14 -8.97
C ALA A 120 12.32 0.47 -9.07
N TRP A 121 12.42 -0.81 -8.73
CA TRP A 121 13.65 -1.58 -8.93
C TRP A 121 14.03 -1.75 -10.40
N GLN A 122 13.05 -1.93 -11.29
CA GLN A 122 13.26 -2.02 -12.74
C GLN A 122 13.74 -0.69 -13.32
N CYS A 123 13.15 0.42 -12.90
CA CYS A 123 13.60 1.77 -13.25
C CYS A 123 15.10 1.94 -12.94
N ARG A 124 15.53 1.52 -11.75
CA ARG A 124 16.96 1.58 -11.34
C ARG A 124 17.87 0.71 -12.19
N LYS A 125 17.36 -0.36 -12.77
CA LYS A 125 18.07 -1.21 -13.72
C LYS A 125 18.07 -0.63 -15.14
N GLY A 126 17.52 0.56 -15.34
CA GLY A 126 17.43 1.23 -16.64
C GLY A 126 16.25 0.76 -17.49
N GLN A 127 15.27 0.07 -16.92
CA GLN A 127 14.05 -0.31 -17.62
C GLN A 127 13.00 0.81 -17.56
N GLY A 128 12.22 0.93 -18.63
CA GLY A 128 11.25 2.00 -18.80
C GLY A 128 11.86 3.39 -18.96
N ARG A 129 11.00 4.36 -19.21
CA ARG A 129 11.33 5.79 -19.31
C ARG A 129 10.37 6.57 -18.44
N TYR A 130 10.74 6.72 -17.19
CA TYR A 130 9.96 7.42 -16.18
C TYR A 130 10.47 8.84 -15.95
N THR A 131 9.54 9.75 -15.79
CA THR A 131 9.79 11.12 -15.35
C THR A 131 9.37 11.32 -13.89
N ASP A 132 9.74 12.45 -13.31
CA ASP A 132 9.24 12.83 -11.97
C ASP A 132 7.71 12.92 -11.91
N ALA A 133 7.08 13.37 -13.00
CA ALA A 133 5.62 13.49 -13.10
C ALA A 133 4.95 12.11 -13.09
N ASP A 134 5.56 11.12 -13.74
CA ASP A 134 5.09 9.74 -13.75
C ASP A 134 5.11 9.14 -12.34
N TRP A 135 6.21 9.31 -11.62
CA TRP A 135 6.30 8.85 -10.23
C TRP A 135 5.39 9.65 -9.28
N ALA A 136 5.07 10.90 -9.58
CA ALA A 136 4.05 11.63 -8.83
C ALA A 136 2.65 10.99 -8.97
N ILE A 137 2.29 10.49 -10.16
CA ILE A 137 1.04 9.75 -10.37
C ILE A 137 1.06 8.44 -9.56
N SER A 138 2.18 7.72 -9.56
CA SER A 138 2.36 6.52 -8.72
C SER A 138 2.19 6.85 -7.22
N ARG A 139 2.90 7.86 -6.71
CA ARG A 139 2.80 8.28 -5.30
C ARG A 139 1.37 8.68 -4.93
N GLN A 140 0.67 9.40 -5.80
CA GLN A 140 -0.74 9.72 -5.60
C GLN A 140 -1.60 8.45 -5.51
N ALA A 141 -1.39 7.49 -6.40
CA ALA A 141 -2.12 6.23 -6.39
C ALA A 141 -1.84 5.40 -5.12
N GLN A 142 -0.59 5.38 -4.66
CA GLN A 142 -0.21 4.74 -3.39
C GLN A 142 -0.92 5.40 -2.19
N ALA A 143 -0.94 6.73 -2.12
CA ALA A 143 -1.62 7.46 -1.04
C ALA A 143 -3.13 7.20 -1.03
N ARG A 144 -3.74 6.93 -2.19
CA ARG A 144 -5.17 6.58 -2.27
C ARG A 144 -5.47 5.16 -1.77
N GLN A 145 -4.49 4.27 -1.62
CA GLN A 145 -4.78 2.88 -1.23
C GLN A 145 -5.35 2.74 0.20
N THR A 146 -5.21 3.76 1.04
CA THR A 146 -5.80 3.80 2.39
C THR A 146 -7.13 4.56 2.44
N ASN A 147 -7.65 5.04 1.31
CA ASN A 147 -8.94 5.73 1.27
C ASN A 147 -10.11 4.76 1.43
N THR A 148 -11.21 5.25 1.99
CA THR A 148 -12.44 4.46 2.24
C THR A 148 -13.21 4.10 0.97
N GLY A 149 -13.05 4.84 -0.13
CA GLY A 149 -13.77 4.60 -1.39
C GLY A 149 -13.09 3.59 -2.32
N ASP A 150 -13.66 2.40 -2.49
CA ASP A 150 -13.13 1.34 -3.38
C ASP A 150 -12.96 1.82 -4.82
N ARG A 151 -13.94 2.60 -5.31
CA ARG A 151 -13.90 3.20 -6.65
C ARG A 151 -12.69 4.11 -6.81
N ASP A 152 -12.43 4.98 -5.83
CA ASP A 152 -11.30 5.91 -5.87
C ASP A 152 -9.96 5.17 -5.85
N ARG A 153 -9.85 4.10 -5.04
CA ARG A 153 -8.66 3.26 -5.00
C ARG A 153 -8.40 2.60 -6.35
N ARG A 154 -9.45 2.00 -6.95
CA ARG A 154 -9.38 1.36 -8.27
C ARG A 154 -9.04 2.36 -9.38
N ASP A 155 -9.70 3.50 -9.42
CA ASP A 155 -9.46 4.52 -10.44
C ASP A 155 -8.02 5.06 -10.35
N ALA A 156 -7.50 5.21 -9.13
CA ALA A 156 -6.10 5.59 -8.93
C ALA A 156 -5.11 4.52 -9.41
N ARG A 157 -5.38 3.23 -9.14
CA ARG A 157 -4.57 2.11 -9.67
C ARG A 157 -4.57 2.10 -11.19
N LEU A 158 -5.74 2.25 -11.82
CA LEU A 158 -5.88 2.26 -13.27
C LEU A 158 -5.11 3.40 -13.94
N ARG A 159 -5.13 4.60 -13.34
CA ARG A 159 -4.33 5.74 -13.85
C ARG A 159 -2.83 5.46 -13.75
N ALA A 160 -2.36 4.91 -12.64
CA ALA A 160 -0.96 4.54 -12.48
C ALA A 160 -0.54 3.44 -13.47
N GLU A 161 -1.37 2.41 -13.65
CA GLU A 161 -1.12 1.34 -14.64
C GLU A 161 -1.06 1.86 -16.07
N ALA A 162 -1.95 2.79 -16.45
CA ALA A 162 -1.96 3.39 -17.77
C ALA A 162 -0.66 4.18 -18.02
N MET A 163 -0.21 4.94 -17.03
CA MET A 163 1.08 5.62 -17.09
C MET A 163 2.23 4.61 -17.21
N HIS A 164 2.28 3.58 -16.36
CA HIS A 164 3.35 2.58 -16.38
C HIS A 164 3.41 1.81 -17.70
N SER A 165 2.26 1.53 -18.31
CA SER A 165 2.19 0.90 -19.64
C SER A 165 2.73 1.80 -20.75
N ALA A 166 2.60 3.12 -20.60
CA ALA A 166 3.14 4.08 -21.56
C ALA A 166 4.66 4.30 -21.38
N ALA A 167 5.13 4.24 -20.14
CA ALA A 167 6.55 4.42 -19.79
C ALA A 167 7.41 3.17 -20.04
N ASP A 168 6.83 1.97 -19.96
CA ASP A 168 7.51 0.69 -20.17
C ASP A 168 6.63 -0.28 -20.98
N PRO A 169 6.96 -0.57 -22.26
CA PRO A 169 6.20 -1.51 -23.09
C PRO A 169 6.12 -2.92 -22.50
N ASP A 170 7.18 -3.41 -21.88
CA ASP A 170 7.20 -4.76 -21.27
C ASP A 170 6.24 -4.83 -20.09
N GLU A 171 6.11 -3.73 -19.34
CA GLU A 171 5.13 -3.60 -18.28
C GLU A 171 3.70 -3.50 -18.82
N GLY A 172 3.50 -2.77 -19.93
CA GLY A 172 2.22 -2.72 -20.63
C GLY A 172 1.74 -4.11 -21.06
N ASP A 173 2.64 -4.90 -21.63
CA ASP A 173 2.42 -6.29 -22.00
C ASP A 173 2.04 -7.17 -20.80
N ARG A 174 2.72 -7.01 -19.66
CA ARG A 174 2.41 -7.72 -18.42
C ARG A 174 1.01 -7.39 -17.91
N ILE A 175 0.66 -6.10 -17.89
CA ILE A 175 -0.66 -5.61 -17.46
C ILE A 175 -1.75 -6.14 -18.38
N ALA A 176 -1.52 -6.12 -19.70
CA ALA A 176 -2.46 -6.67 -20.69
C ALA A 176 -2.70 -8.16 -20.49
N ARG A 177 -1.63 -8.96 -20.33
CA ARG A 177 -1.72 -10.41 -20.06
C ARG A 177 -2.51 -10.68 -18.77
N ARG A 178 -2.27 -9.90 -17.71
CA ARG A 178 -3.00 -10.02 -16.44
C ARG A 178 -4.50 -9.76 -16.63
N ARG A 179 -4.87 -8.67 -17.30
CA ARG A 179 -6.29 -8.33 -17.55
C ARG A 179 -7.02 -9.41 -18.34
N ILE A 180 -6.38 -9.96 -19.38
CA ILE A 180 -6.93 -11.07 -20.18
C ILE A 180 -7.15 -12.31 -19.29
N ALA A 181 -6.21 -12.63 -18.40
CA ALA A 181 -6.33 -13.76 -17.49
C ALA A 181 -7.49 -13.57 -16.49
N GLU A 182 -7.63 -12.38 -15.91
CA GLU A 182 -8.73 -12.01 -15.02
C GLU A 182 -10.09 -12.07 -15.73
N GLU A 183 -10.16 -11.56 -16.96
CA GLU A 183 -11.38 -11.62 -17.77
C GLU A 183 -11.78 -13.07 -18.08
N ARG A 184 -10.83 -13.92 -18.48
CA ARG A 184 -11.07 -15.36 -18.70
C ARG A 184 -11.55 -16.07 -17.44
N LEU A 185 -11.02 -15.71 -16.27
CA LEU A 185 -11.49 -16.25 -14.99
C LEU A 185 -12.94 -15.83 -14.70
N ARG A 186 -13.27 -14.55 -14.90
CA ARG A 186 -14.65 -14.05 -14.74
C ARG A 186 -15.63 -14.72 -15.70
N GLN A 187 -15.25 -14.87 -16.98
CA GLN A 187 -16.07 -15.56 -17.97
C GLN A 187 -16.34 -17.01 -17.57
N ARG A 188 -15.32 -17.74 -17.08
CA ARG A 188 -15.50 -19.10 -16.56
C ARG A 188 -16.44 -19.16 -15.35
N GLN A 189 -16.32 -18.21 -14.41
CA GLN A 189 -17.22 -18.15 -13.26
C GLN A 189 -18.66 -17.86 -13.69
N GLN A 190 -18.88 -16.94 -14.64
CA GLN A 190 -20.22 -16.66 -15.18
C GLN A 190 -20.83 -17.87 -15.89
N GLN A 191 -20.04 -18.61 -16.67
CA GLN A 191 -20.50 -19.85 -17.33
C GLN A 191 -20.86 -20.95 -16.32
N GLN A 192 -20.18 -21.01 -15.17
CA GLN A 192 -20.50 -21.96 -14.09
C GLN A 192 -21.74 -21.55 -13.28
N LEU A 193 -22.02 -20.25 -13.18
CA LEU A 193 -23.18 -19.70 -12.48
C LEU A 193 -24.49 -19.79 -13.28
N LEU A 194 -24.40 -19.92 -14.62
CA LEU A 194 -25.57 -20.25 -15.43
C LEU A 194 -25.95 -21.72 -15.12
N PRO A 195 -27.14 -21.98 -14.54
CA PRO A 195 -27.57 -23.35 -14.29
C PRO A 195 -27.57 -24.06 -15.64
N GLN A 196 -26.95 -25.24 -15.70
CA GLN A 196 -27.11 -26.18 -16.81
C GLN A 196 -28.56 -26.71 -16.83
N GLY A 197 -29.51 -25.82 -17.06
CA GLY A 197 -30.89 -26.15 -17.35
C GLY A 197 -30.99 -26.52 -18.82
N PHE A 198 -31.44 -27.74 -19.09
CA PHE A 198 -31.98 -28.17 -20.38
C PHE A 198 -30.96 -28.55 -21.48
N VAL A 199 -30.05 -29.48 -21.18
CA VAL A 199 -29.69 -30.44 -22.25
C VAL A 199 -30.90 -31.35 -22.44
N GLN A 200 -31.77 -30.96 -23.38
CA GLN A 200 -32.86 -31.76 -23.90
C GLN A 200 -32.23 -33.07 -24.43
N ARG A 201 -32.31 -34.16 -23.65
CA ARG A 201 -32.00 -35.51 -24.12
C ARG A 201 -32.98 -35.82 -25.25
N GLY A 202 -32.62 -35.44 -26.47
CA GLY A 202 -33.24 -35.93 -27.68
C GLY A 202 -33.08 -37.44 -27.69
N ASN A 203 -34.19 -38.13 -27.50
CA ASN A 203 -34.32 -39.57 -27.61
C ASN A 203 -33.98 -39.98 -29.05
N PRO A 204 -32.91 -40.73 -29.35
CA PRO A 204 -32.68 -41.25 -30.69
C PRO A 204 -33.60 -42.45 -30.90
N ARG A 205 -34.90 -42.19 -31.08
CA ARG A 205 -35.86 -43.18 -31.55
C ARG A 205 -35.98 -43.04 -33.08
N GLY A 206 -35.00 -43.58 -33.78
CA GLY A 206 -34.98 -43.68 -35.24
C GLY A 206 -34.28 -44.96 -35.66
N GLN A 207 -35.02 -46.08 -35.68
CA GLN A 207 -35.28 -46.84 -36.90
C GLN A 207 -34.00 -47.30 -37.62
N ASN A 208 -33.45 -48.44 -37.20
CA ASN A 208 -32.59 -49.24 -38.07
C ASN A 208 -33.50 -50.16 -38.89
N ALA A 209 -33.57 -49.86 -40.19
CA ALA A 209 -34.16 -50.69 -41.21
C ALA A 209 -33.45 -52.06 -41.25
N ALA A 210 -34.21 -53.12 -41.02
CA ALA A 210 -33.76 -54.48 -41.28
C ALA A 210 -33.62 -54.66 -42.79
N SER A 211 -32.37 -54.70 -43.26
CA SER A 211 -32.02 -55.14 -44.61
C SER A 211 -31.88 -56.66 -44.59
N SER A 212 -32.55 -57.32 -45.54
CA SER A 212 -32.51 -58.74 -45.85
C SER A 212 -31.10 -59.23 -46.17
N PRO A 213 -30.85 -60.55 -46.06
CA PRO A 213 -30.43 -61.27 -47.27
C PRO A 213 -31.12 -62.64 -47.44
N THR A 214 -31.52 -62.90 -48.71
CA THR A 214 -31.48 -64.12 -49.57
C THR A 214 -31.51 -65.54 -48.97
N PRO A 215 -31.96 -66.60 -49.70
CA PRO A 215 -31.71 -66.90 -51.13
C PRO A 215 -32.91 -66.77 -52.08
#